data_AF-A0A1E3B5E9-F1
#
_entry.id   AF-A0A1E3B5E9-F1
#
_cell.length_a   1.000
_cell.length_b   1.000
_cell.length_c   1.000
_cell.angle_alpha   90.00
_cell.angle_beta   90.00
_cell.angle_gamma   90.00
#
_symmetry.space_group_name_H-M   'P 1'
#
loop_
_entity.id
_entity.type
_entity.pdbx_description
1 polymer ?
#
loop_
_entity_poly.entity_id
_entity_poly.type
_entity_poly.pdbx_seq_one_letter_code
_entity_poly.pdbx_strand_id
1 'polypeptide(L)'
;MPGYPTWTSTFRWIPGHAGITGNERADEQAKKGARSTPQTNSPPARYAWALWTLKEEFWQRFQSYWAENAPQQYQDLSISLDKRPHELLLPRATLGRLLAAWSGHGDFAQYHERFGHEDAKLECSCGRPKTPHHFYYCWKGHKASPQPWGSRQVDEILRSKSGTRDLHECLQRSRFYRTICPAH
;
A
#
# COMPACT_ATOMS: atom_id res chain seq x y z
N MET A 1 62.43 23.66 12.63
CA MET A 1 61.16 23.73 11.88
C MET A 1 61.40 24.46 10.57
N PRO A 2 61.54 23.80 9.41
CA PRO A 2 61.59 24.51 8.13
C PRO A 2 60.17 24.85 7.68
N GLY A 3 59.92 26.13 7.38
CA GLY A 3 58.60 26.63 6.95
C GLY A 3 58.21 26.16 5.54
N TYR A 4 56.91 25.95 5.33
CA TYR A 4 56.36 25.57 4.02
C TYR A 4 56.54 26.70 2.99
N PRO A 5 56.85 26.38 1.72
CA PRO A 5 56.97 27.38 0.68
C PRO A 5 55.63 28.07 0.43
N THR A 6 55.60 29.39 0.59
CA THR A 6 54.48 30.22 0.20
C THR A 6 54.53 30.47 -1.31
N TRP A 7 53.53 30.00 -2.05
CA TRP A 7 53.39 30.29 -3.48
C TRP A 7 52.70 31.63 -3.68
N THR A 8 53.35 32.53 -4.40
CA THR A 8 52.74 33.77 -4.90
C THR A 8 52.39 33.61 -6.37
N SER A 9 51.10 33.69 -6.68
CA SER A 9 50.58 33.65 -8.06
C SER A 9 50.10 35.04 -8.49
N THR A 10 50.49 35.48 -9.68
CA THR A 10 49.98 36.70 -10.31
C THR A 10 49.04 36.38 -11.45
N PHE A 11 47.88 37.03 -11.46
CA PHE A 11 46.89 36.91 -12.54
C PHE A 11 47.00 38.14 -13.45
N ARG A 12 46.93 37.90 -14.76
CA ARG A 12 46.91 38.96 -15.78
C ARG A 12 45.88 38.61 -16.84
N TRP A 13 45.15 39.62 -17.30
CA TRP A 13 44.30 39.49 -18.47
C TRP A 13 45.14 39.58 -19.75
N ILE A 14 44.77 38.81 -20.76
CA ILE A 14 45.45 38.78 -22.06
C ILE A 14 44.39 38.88 -23.17
N PRO A 15 44.58 39.73 -24.20
CA PRO A 15 43.66 39.84 -25.32
C PRO A 15 43.61 38.55 -26.14
N GLY A 16 42.40 38.17 -26.56
CA GLY A 16 42.18 37.06 -27.51
C GLY A 16 42.64 37.43 -28.92
N HIS A 17 43.02 36.41 -29.72
CA HIS A 17 43.39 36.56 -31.14
C HIS A 17 44.52 37.55 -31.44
N ALA A 18 45.42 37.75 -30.48
CA ALA A 18 46.53 38.71 -30.58
C ALA A 18 47.86 38.07 -31.02
N GLY A 19 47.88 36.83 -31.53
CA GLY A 19 49.12 36.15 -31.93
C GLY A 19 49.93 35.57 -30.75
N ILE A 20 49.39 35.58 -29.53
CA ILE A 20 50.10 35.14 -28.33
C ILE A 20 50.02 33.61 -28.25
N THR A 21 51.11 32.94 -28.61
CA THR A 21 51.18 31.48 -28.76
C THR A 21 50.60 30.70 -27.57
N GLY A 22 50.85 31.15 -26.34
CA GLY A 22 50.31 30.50 -25.13
C GLY A 22 48.78 30.62 -25.00
N ASN A 23 48.24 31.80 -25.30
CA ASN A 23 46.79 32.05 -25.26
C ASN A 23 46.08 31.33 -26.40
N GLU A 24 46.67 31.34 -27.59
CA GLU A 24 46.14 30.65 -28.76
C GLU A 24 46.12 29.13 -28.57
N ARG A 25 47.18 28.56 -28.00
CA ARG A 25 47.21 27.14 -27.67
C ARG A 25 46.18 26.79 -26.60
N ALA A 26 46.01 27.64 -25.58
CA ALA A 26 44.98 27.43 -24.56
C ALA A 26 43.56 27.48 -25.16
N ASP A 27 43.28 28.46 -26.03
CA ASP A 27 42.01 28.61 -26.75
C ASP A 27 41.76 27.45 -27.72
N GLU A 28 42.79 26.98 -28.44
CA GLU A 28 42.68 25.82 -29.32
C GLU A 28 42.35 24.55 -28.53
N GLN A 29 42.98 24.34 -27.38
CA GLN A 29 42.69 23.20 -26.49
C GLN A 29 41.27 23.30 -25.90
N ALA A 30 40.85 24.50 -25.49
CA ALA A 30 39.48 24.73 -25.02
C ALA A 30 38.44 24.43 -26.12
N LYS A 31 38.71 24.88 -27.36
CA LYS A 31 37.86 24.59 -28.53
C LYS A 31 37.83 23.10 -28.88
N LYS A 32 38.97 22.40 -28.80
CA LYS A 32 39.05 20.94 -28.98
C LYS A 32 38.23 20.21 -27.91
N GLY A 33 38.31 20.63 -26.65
CA GLY A 33 37.48 20.12 -25.56
C GLY A 33 35.99 20.38 -25.77
N ALA A 34 35.61 21.59 -26.18
CA ALA A 34 34.22 21.96 -26.43
C ALA A 34 33.61 21.26 -27.65
N ARG A 35 34.41 20.95 -28.67
CA ARG A 35 34.01 20.20 -29.87
C ARG A 35 34.07 18.69 -29.70
N SER A 36 34.70 18.21 -28.63
CA SER A 36 34.66 16.80 -28.31
C SER A 36 33.22 16.44 -27.97
N THR A 37 32.67 15.43 -28.64
CA THR A 37 31.37 14.89 -28.29
C THR A 37 31.40 14.56 -26.79
N PRO A 38 30.40 14.98 -25.99
CA PRO A 38 30.28 14.47 -24.65
C PRO A 38 30.34 12.96 -24.76
N GLN A 39 31.22 12.29 -24.01
CA GLN A 39 31.11 10.84 -23.88
C GLN A 39 29.64 10.58 -23.53
N THR A 40 28.95 9.84 -24.40
CA THR A 40 27.58 9.38 -24.19
C THR A 40 27.58 8.32 -23.09
N ASN A 41 28.05 8.71 -21.92
CA ASN A 41 27.62 8.12 -20.69
C ASN A 41 26.17 8.59 -20.59
N SER A 42 25.24 7.75 -21.06
CA SER A 42 23.84 7.86 -20.69
C SER A 42 23.84 8.17 -19.20
N PRO A 43 23.29 9.31 -18.74
CA PRO A 43 23.30 9.62 -17.32
C PRO A 43 22.72 8.39 -16.63
N PRO A 44 23.40 7.82 -15.61
CA PRO A 44 22.91 6.62 -14.96
C PRO A 44 21.45 6.86 -14.65
N ALA A 45 20.57 5.97 -15.14
CA ALA A 45 19.13 6.11 -15.01
C ALA A 45 18.86 6.63 -13.60
N ARG A 46 18.37 7.87 -13.48
CA ARG A 46 18.28 8.56 -12.19
C ARG A 46 17.62 7.56 -11.25
N TYR A 47 18.27 7.23 -10.13
CA TYR A 47 17.85 6.15 -9.24
C TYR A 47 16.31 6.13 -8.98
N ALA A 48 15.72 7.34 -8.86
CA ALA A 48 14.28 7.53 -8.76
C ALA A 48 13.45 6.99 -9.96
N TRP A 49 13.90 7.20 -11.20
CA TRP A 49 13.25 6.66 -12.40
C TRP A 49 13.33 5.14 -12.45
N ALA A 50 14.50 4.56 -12.17
CA ALA A 50 14.65 3.10 -12.11
C ALA A 50 13.74 2.47 -11.05
N LEU A 51 13.67 3.07 -9.85
CA LEU A 51 12.74 2.63 -8.80
C LEU A 51 11.26 2.77 -9.23
N TRP A 52 10.90 3.84 -9.94
CA TRP A 52 9.55 4.06 -10.40
C TRP A 52 9.14 2.99 -11.43
N THR A 53 10.00 2.71 -12.41
CA THR A 53 9.79 1.64 -13.41
C THR A 53 9.64 0.27 -12.76
N LEU A 54 10.52 -0.08 -11.81
CA LEU A 54 10.40 -1.37 -11.09
C LEU A 54 9.09 -1.49 -10.31
N LYS A 55 8.62 -0.40 -9.69
CA LYS A 55 7.33 -0.38 -8.99
C LYS A 55 6.16 -0.53 -9.96
N GLU A 56 6.22 0.12 -11.12
CA GLU A 56 5.17 0.01 -12.14
C GLU A 56 5.08 -1.43 -12.68
N GLU A 57 6.22 -2.02 -13.02
CA GLU A 57 6.30 -3.41 -13.49
C GLU A 57 5.81 -4.40 -12.42
N PHE A 58 6.20 -4.19 -11.15
CA PHE A 58 5.69 -4.98 -10.03
C PHE A 58 4.17 -4.91 -9.93
N TRP A 59 3.59 -3.70 -10.00
CA TRP A 59 2.14 -3.54 -9.90
C TRP A 59 1.39 -4.18 -11.06
N GLN A 60 1.91 -4.08 -12.28
CA GLN A 60 1.32 -4.75 -13.45
C GLN A 60 1.33 -6.27 -13.28
N ARG A 61 2.48 -6.84 -12.91
CA ARG A 61 2.59 -8.29 -12.67
C ARG A 61 1.70 -8.75 -11.52
N PHE A 62 1.63 -7.96 -10.45
CA PHE A 62 0.79 -8.28 -9.30
C PHE A 62 -0.70 -8.22 -9.65
N GLN A 63 -1.13 -7.29 -10.50
CA GLN A 63 -2.51 -7.22 -11.00
C GLN A 63 -2.87 -8.46 -11.82
N SER A 64 -2.01 -8.90 -12.75
CA SER A 64 -2.22 -10.12 -13.51
C SER A 64 -2.26 -11.35 -12.61
N TYR A 65 -1.29 -11.48 -11.71
CA TYR A 65 -1.25 -12.58 -10.74
C TYR A 65 -2.53 -12.63 -9.89
N TRP A 66 -2.99 -11.49 -9.39
CA TRP A 66 -4.20 -11.41 -8.57
C TRP A 66 -5.46 -11.77 -9.34
N ALA A 67 -5.59 -11.32 -10.59
CA ALA A 67 -6.73 -11.69 -11.43
C ALA A 67 -6.85 -13.22 -11.63
N GLU A 68 -5.72 -13.93 -11.65
CA GLU A 68 -5.67 -15.39 -11.83
C GLU A 68 -5.72 -16.18 -10.51
N ASN A 69 -5.16 -15.63 -9.42
CA ASN A 69 -4.88 -16.37 -8.18
C ASN A 69 -5.64 -15.83 -6.96
N ALA A 70 -6.50 -14.83 -7.11
CA ALA A 70 -7.28 -14.31 -5.98
C ALA A 70 -8.08 -15.44 -5.29
N PRO A 71 -8.14 -15.47 -3.96
CA PRO A 71 -8.99 -16.43 -3.26
C PRO A 71 -10.45 -16.30 -3.70
N GLN A 72 -11.18 -17.42 -3.75
CA GLN A 72 -12.58 -17.44 -4.21
C GLN A 72 -13.46 -16.41 -3.51
N GLN A 73 -13.31 -16.23 -2.19
CA GLN A 73 -14.05 -15.21 -1.43
C GLN A 73 -13.80 -13.77 -1.93
N TYR A 74 -12.58 -13.45 -2.35
CA TYR A 74 -12.26 -12.13 -2.93
C TYR A 74 -12.85 -11.97 -4.33
N GLN A 75 -12.90 -13.06 -5.11
CA GLN A 75 -13.55 -13.08 -6.43
C GLN A 75 -15.06 -12.88 -6.29
N ASP A 76 -15.71 -13.64 -5.40
CA ASP A 76 -17.14 -13.58 -5.11
C ASP A 76 -17.56 -12.17 -4.66
N LEU A 77 -16.76 -11.55 -3.78
CA LEU A 77 -16.99 -10.18 -3.30
C LEU A 77 -16.59 -9.09 -4.33
N SER A 78 -15.97 -9.48 -5.45
CA SER A 78 -15.44 -8.57 -6.48
C SER A 78 -14.53 -7.47 -5.90
N ILE A 79 -13.66 -7.83 -4.94
CA ILE A 79 -12.74 -6.89 -4.30
C ILE A 79 -11.57 -6.62 -5.25
N SER A 80 -11.46 -5.38 -5.73
CA SER A 80 -10.41 -4.95 -6.65
C SER A 80 -9.11 -4.58 -5.91
N LEU A 81 -7.99 -4.69 -6.64
CA LEU A 81 -6.71 -4.14 -6.18
C LEU A 81 -6.70 -2.62 -6.33
N ASP A 82 -7.11 -1.92 -5.28
CA ASP A 82 -6.90 -0.47 -5.16
C ASP A 82 -5.57 -0.18 -4.43
N LYS A 83 -4.83 0.82 -4.91
CA LYS A 83 -3.63 1.33 -4.23
C LYS A 83 -3.98 2.07 -2.94
N ARG A 84 -5.19 2.66 -2.85
CA ARG A 84 -5.67 3.42 -1.69
C ARG A 84 -7.12 3.04 -1.36
N PRO A 85 -7.35 1.81 -0.87
CA PRO A 85 -8.68 1.33 -0.54
C PRO A 85 -9.38 2.23 0.49
N HIS A 86 -10.70 2.44 0.35
CA HIS A 86 -11.46 3.26 1.31
C HIS A 86 -11.55 2.62 2.69
N GLU A 87 -11.36 1.31 2.79
CA GLU A 87 -11.39 0.53 4.02
C GLU A 87 -10.28 0.96 4.98
N LEU A 88 -9.18 1.52 4.46
CA LEU A 88 -8.10 2.07 5.29
C LEU A 88 -8.53 3.31 6.09
N LEU A 89 -9.68 3.91 5.76
CA LEU A 89 -10.28 5.00 6.54
C LEU A 89 -11.05 4.49 7.76
N LEU A 90 -11.30 3.18 7.86
CA LEU A 90 -12.01 2.59 8.99
C LEU A 90 -11.11 2.51 10.23
N PRO A 91 -11.67 2.63 11.43
CA PRO A 91 -10.93 2.35 12.65
C PRO A 91 -10.37 0.92 12.66
N ARG A 92 -9.15 0.76 13.17
CA ARG A 92 -8.38 -0.50 13.15
C ARG A 92 -9.18 -1.73 13.61
N ALA A 93 -10.01 -1.58 14.64
CA ALA A 93 -10.84 -2.67 15.16
C ALA A 93 -11.89 -3.14 14.14
N THR A 94 -12.52 -2.23 13.40
CA THR A 94 -13.49 -2.58 12.36
C THR A 94 -12.79 -3.11 11.11
N LEU A 95 -11.68 -2.49 10.71
CA LEU A 95 -10.87 -2.97 9.59
C LEU A 95 -10.42 -4.42 9.82
N GLY A 96 -9.96 -4.76 11.02
CA GLY A 96 -9.58 -6.14 11.34
C GLY A 96 -10.74 -7.14 11.20
N ARG A 97 -11.96 -6.76 11.60
CA ARG A 97 -13.15 -7.61 11.44
C ARG A 97 -13.57 -7.76 9.97
N LEU A 98 -13.43 -6.68 9.21
CA LEU A 98 -13.71 -6.70 7.77
C LEU A 98 -12.75 -7.63 7.03
N LEU A 99 -11.44 -7.49 7.26
CA LEU A 99 -10.41 -8.34 6.68
C LEU A 99 -10.56 -9.81 7.10
N ALA A 100 -10.94 -10.06 8.36
CA ALA A 100 -11.25 -11.41 8.82
C ALA A 100 -12.44 -12.00 8.05
N ALA A 101 -13.52 -11.22 7.85
CA ALA A 101 -14.67 -11.67 7.09
C ALA A 101 -14.32 -11.97 5.62
N TRP A 102 -13.51 -11.14 4.97
CA TRP A 102 -13.09 -11.35 3.58
C TRP A 102 -12.16 -12.53 3.36
N SER A 103 -11.30 -12.81 4.33
CA SER A 103 -10.33 -13.90 4.24
C SER A 103 -10.87 -15.22 4.79
N GLY A 104 -11.90 -15.16 5.66
CA GLY A 104 -12.30 -16.29 6.49
C GLY A 104 -11.29 -16.63 7.59
N HIS A 105 -10.24 -15.83 7.76
CA HIS A 105 -9.24 -15.99 8.81
C HIS A 105 -9.62 -15.11 10.00
N GLY A 106 -10.25 -15.73 11.00
CA GLY A 106 -10.67 -15.06 12.21
C GLY A 106 -11.30 -16.03 13.19
N ASP A 107 -11.96 -15.47 14.20
CA ASP A 107 -12.71 -16.24 15.19
C ASP A 107 -14.03 -16.76 14.60
N PHE A 108 -13.91 -17.75 13.72
CA PHE A 108 -15.00 -18.42 13.03
C PHE A 108 -14.93 -19.92 13.28
N ALA A 109 -16.09 -20.56 13.40
CA ALA A 109 -16.20 -21.99 13.66
C ALA A 109 -15.38 -22.81 12.66
N GLN A 110 -15.61 -22.59 11.36
CA GLN A 110 -14.91 -23.29 10.28
C GLN A 110 -13.38 -23.13 10.34
N TYR A 111 -12.89 -21.96 10.75
CA TYR A 111 -11.45 -21.73 10.89
C TYR A 111 -10.89 -22.54 12.06
N HIS A 112 -11.50 -22.45 13.23
CA HIS A 112 -11.06 -23.19 14.41
C HIS A 112 -11.13 -24.71 14.23
N GLU A 113 -12.18 -25.21 13.58
CA GLU A 113 -12.34 -26.63 13.24
C GLU A 113 -11.23 -27.11 12.30
N ARG A 114 -10.95 -26.34 11.23
CA ARG A 114 -9.91 -26.68 10.26
C ARG A 114 -8.52 -26.79 10.88
N PHE A 115 -8.22 -25.97 11.89
CA PHE A 115 -6.92 -25.91 12.56
C PHE A 115 -6.87 -26.66 13.90
N GLY A 116 -7.96 -27.32 14.31
CA GLY A 116 -8.00 -28.14 15.53
C GLY A 116 -7.83 -27.33 16.83
N HIS A 117 -8.38 -26.12 16.89
CA HIS A 117 -8.32 -25.31 18.11
C HIS A 117 -9.37 -25.78 19.15
N GLU A 118 -8.95 -26.55 20.15
CA GLU A 118 -9.85 -27.21 21.13
C GLU A 118 -10.57 -26.23 22.07
N ASP A 119 -9.89 -25.18 22.53
CA ASP A 119 -10.49 -24.25 23.49
C ASP A 119 -11.52 -23.32 22.84
N ALA A 120 -11.55 -23.21 21.51
CA ALA A 120 -12.26 -22.17 20.78
C ALA A 120 -13.78 -22.19 20.95
N LYS A 121 -14.35 -21.01 21.20
CA LYS A 121 -15.81 -20.78 21.23
C LYS A 121 -16.33 -20.68 19.81
N LEU A 122 -16.77 -21.81 19.26
CA LEU A 122 -17.30 -21.92 17.90
C LEU A 122 -18.65 -21.21 17.72
N GLU A 123 -19.40 -21.04 18.81
CA GLU A 123 -20.73 -20.45 18.78
C GLU A 123 -20.77 -19.02 19.33
N CYS A 124 -21.65 -18.22 18.75
CA CYS A 124 -22.08 -16.95 19.31
C CYS A 124 -23.03 -17.17 20.49
N SER A 125 -23.17 -16.19 21.38
CA SER A 125 -24.17 -16.25 22.46
C SER A 125 -25.61 -16.40 21.97
N CYS A 126 -25.88 -16.19 20.67
CA CYS A 126 -27.17 -16.44 20.06
C CYS A 126 -27.43 -17.92 19.72
N GLY A 127 -26.47 -18.82 19.98
CA GLY A 127 -26.55 -20.26 19.73
C GLY A 127 -26.33 -20.67 18.27
N ARG A 128 -25.66 -19.83 17.46
CA ARG A 128 -25.31 -20.16 16.07
C ARG A 128 -23.80 -20.17 15.90
N PRO A 129 -23.26 -20.97 14.95
CA PRO A 129 -21.83 -20.97 14.66
C PRO A 129 -21.38 -19.60 14.18
N LYS A 130 -20.17 -19.21 14.60
CA LYS A 130 -19.52 -17.98 14.15
C LYS A 130 -19.10 -18.14 12.70
N THR A 131 -19.73 -17.37 11.82
CA THR A 131 -19.40 -17.28 10.39
C THR A 131 -18.92 -15.87 10.05
N PRO A 132 -18.20 -15.67 8.93
CA PRO A 132 -17.80 -14.35 8.44
C PRO A 132 -18.93 -13.33 8.40
N HIS A 133 -20.12 -13.78 8.03
CA HIS A 133 -21.31 -12.96 7.86
C HIS A 133 -22.24 -12.98 9.09
N HIS A 134 -21.80 -13.55 10.22
CA HIS A 134 -22.69 -13.79 11.36
C HIS A 134 -23.27 -12.50 11.96
N PHE A 135 -22.51 -11.40 11.96
CA PHE A 135 -23.00 -10.09 12.37
C PHE A 135 -24.25 -9.67 11.58
N TYR A 136 -24.40 -10.17 10.35
CA TYR A 136 -25.50 -9.83 9.47
C TYR A 136 -26.82 -10.51 9.85
N TYR A 137 -26.77 -11.76 10.32
CA TYR A 137 -27.96 -12.57 10.57
C TYR A 137 -28.22 -12.85 12.06
N CYS A 138 -27.38 -12.33 12.96
CA CYS A 138 -27.50 -12.59 14.39
C CYS A 138 -28.68 -11.86 15.03
N TRP A 139 -29.71 -12.61 15.46
CA TRP A 139 -30.92 -12.05 16.06
C TRP A 139 -30.65 -11.20 17.32
N LYS A 140 -29.65 -11.56 18.13
CA LYS A 140 -29.24 -10.74 19.29
C LYS A 140 -28.60 -9.43 18.85
N GLY A 141 -27.82 -9.45 17.77
CA GLY A 141 -27.26 -8.25 17.14
C GLY A 141 -28.35 -7.30 16.65
N HIS A 142 -29.31 -7.84 15.90
CA HIS A 142 -30.50 -7.12 15.43
C HIS A 142 -31.30 -6.49 16.58
N LYS A 143 -31.50 -7.23 17.68
CA LYS A 143 -32.20 -6.72 18.86
C LYS A 143 -31.43 -5.60 19.57
N ALA A 144 -30.09 -5.69 19.62
CA ALA A 144 -29.25 -4.70 20.29
C ALA A 144 -29.12 -3.39 19.49
N SER A 145 -29.10 -3.48 18.15
CA SER A 145 -29.16 -2.33 17.27
C SER A 145 -29.82 -2.74 15.96
N PRO A 146 -30.99 -2.19 15.62
CA PRO A 146 -31.57 -2.35 14.30
C PRO A 146 -30.55 -1.93 13.25
N GLN A 147 -30.34 -2.82 12.27
CA GLN A 147 -29.29 -2.66 11.29
C GLN A 147 -29.78 -1.76 10.14
N PRO A 148 -29.04 -0.72 9.75
CA PRO A 148 -29.50 0.26 8.76
C PRO A 148 -29.35 -0.24 7.31
N TRP A 149 -29.39 -1.55 7.08
CA TRP A 149 -28.99 -2.13 5.80
C TRP A 149 -30.13 -2.23 4.78
N GLY A 150 -31.40 -2.09 5.22
CA GLY A 150 -32.54 -2.15 4.31
C GLY A 150 -32.56 -3.44 3.47
N SER A 151 -32.56 -3.30 2.15
CA SER A 151 -32.50 -4.40 1.18
C SER A 151 -31.09 -4.75 0.68
N ARG A 152 -30.04 -4.10 1.22
CA ARG A 152 -28.65 -4.29 0.78
C ARG A 152 -28.18 -5.69 1.16
N GLN A 153 -27.44 -6.35 0.26
CA GLN A 153 -26.89 -7.68 0.55
C GLN A 153 -25.63 -7.59 1.41
N VAL A 154 -25.30 -8.67 2.13
CA VAL A 154 -24.13 -8.71 3.01
C VAL A 154 -22.82 -8.40 2.26
N ASP A 155 -22.69 -8.88 1.03
CA ASP A 155 -21.51 -8.62 0.19
C ASP A 155 -21.35 -7.14 -0.13
N GLU A 156 -22.48 -6.44 -0.33
CA GLU A 156 -22.49 -4.99 -0.54
C GLU A 156 -22.05 -4.23 0.72
N ILE A 157 -22.47 -4.71 1.90
CA ILE A 157 -22.02 -4.17 3.19
C ILE A 157 -20.51 -4.35 3.37
N LEU A 158 -19.98 -5.50 2.94
CA LEU A 158 -18.56 -5.83 3.09
C LEU A 158 -17.67 -5.13 2.08
N ARG A 159 -18.13 -4.77 0.87
CA ARG A 159 -17.26 -4.19 -0.17
C ARG A 159 -17.38 -2.68 -0.36
N SER A 160 -18.56 -2.11 -0.12
CA SER A 160 -18.82 -0.72 -0.52
C SER A 160 -18.37 0.28 0.54
N LYS A 161 -18.01 1.49 0.11
CA LYS A 161 -17.64 2.58 1.03
C LYS A 161 -18.76 3.00 1.98
N SER A 162 -20.01 2.98 1.53
CA SER A 162 -21.16 3.21 2.41
C SER A 162 -21.39 1.99 3.32
N GLY A 163 -21.33 0.79 2.76
CA GLY A 163 -21.54 -0.46 3.50
C GLY A 163 -20.57 -0.67 4.65
N THR A 164 -19.28 -0.47 4.42
CA THR A 164 -18.25 -0.62 5.44
C THR A 164 -18.35 0.44 6.55
N ARG A 165 -18.90 1.62 6.24
CA ARG A 165 -19.24 2.65 7.21
C ARG A 165 -20.46 2.26 8.04
N ASP A 166 -21.51 1.75 7.40
CA ASP A 166 -22.72 1.27 8.09
C ASP A 166 -22.39 0.06 8.97
N LEU A 167 -21.49 -0.81 8.51
CA LEU A 167 -20.91 -1.89 9.31
C LEU A 167 -20.22 -1.33 10.56
N HIS A 168 -19.33 -0.34 10.39
CA HIS A 168 -18.66 0.29 11.51
C HIS A 168 -19.67 0.83 12.54
N GLU A 169 -20.65 1.61 12.10
CA GLU A 169 -21.66 2.20 12.97
C GLU A 169 -22.48 1.12 13.70
N CYS A 170 -22.94 0.09 12.96
CA CYS A 170 -23.67 -1.03 13.53
C CYS A 170 -22.86 -1.75 14.62
N LEU A 171 -21.58 -2.05 14.35
CA LEU A 171 -20.70 -2.73 15.31
C LEU A 171 -20.42 -1.88 16.54
N GLN A 172 -20.30 -0.56 16.39
CA GLN A 172 -20.14 0.36 17.52
C GLN A 172 -21.39 0.40 18.40
N ARG A 173 -22.57 0.58 17.79
CA ARG A 173 -23.85 0.72 18.50
C ARG A 173 -24.25 -0.58 19.23
N SER A 174 -24.18 -1.71 18.52
CA SER A 174 -24.54 -3.01 19.08
C SER A 174 -23.48 -3.58 20.04
N ARG A 175 -22.25 -3.05 20.01
CA ARG A 175 -21.09 -3.65 20.68
C ARG A 175 -20.94 -5.14 20.38
N PHE A 176 -21.25 -5.53 19.13
CA PHE A 176 -21.43 -6.93 18.72
C PHE A 176 -20.27 -7.83 19.15
N TYR A 177 -19.05 -7.51 18.70
CA TYR A 177 -17.85 -8.29 19.01
C TYR A 177 -17.28 -8.08 20.42
N ARG A 178 -17.97 -7.33 21.28
CA ARG A 178 -17.57 -7.12 22.69
C ARG A 178 -18.52 -7.80 23.67
N THR A 179 -19.81 -7.89 23.32
CA THR A 179 -20.86 -8.31 24.26
C THR A 179 -21.74 -9.44 23.74
N ILE A 180 -21.95 -9.53 22.42
CA ILE A 180 -22.88 -10.49 21.82
C ILE A 180 -22.13 -11.70 21.28
N CYS A 181 -21.11 -11.45 20.46
CA CYS A 181 -20.25 -12.45 19.85
C CYS A 181 -18.79 -12.10 20.13
N PRO A 182 -18.33 -12.17 21.40
CA PRO A 182 -16.97 -11.84 21.73
C PRO A 182 -15.99 -12.78 21.03
N ALA A 183 -14.82 -12.22 20.71
CA ALA A 183 -13.68 -13.04 20.31
C ALA A 183 -13.39 -14.10 21.37
N HIS A 184 -12.86 -15.24 20.93
CA HIS A 184 -12.26 -16.19 21.84
C HIS A 184 -11.11 -15.55 22.64
#